data_AF-H2FWH1-F1
#
_entry.id   AF-H2FWH1-F1
#
_cell.length_a   1.000
_cell.length_b   1.000
_cell.length_c   1.000
_cell.angle_alpha   90.00
_cell.angle_beta   90.00
_cell.angle_gamma   90.00
#
_symmetry.space_group_name_H-M   'P 1'
#
loop_
_entity.id
_entity.type
_entity.pdbx_description
1 polymer ?
#
loop_
_entity_poly.entity_id
_entity_poly.type
_entity_poly.pdbx_seq_one_letter_code
_entity_poly.pdbx_strand_id
1 'polypeptide(L)' 'MSLKDAPAHIQLAVDLIELLELNQVTPELALAALAMVTRDFERKLAEQQADDNG' A
#
# COMPACT_ATOMS: atom_id res chain seq x y z
N MET A 1 -3.88 18.65 -14.39
CA MET A 1 -4.03 17.20 -14.24
C MET A 1 -4.83 16.96 -12.98
N SER A 2 -5.93 16.22 -13.07
CA SER A 2 -6.75 15.86 -11.92
C SER A 2 -6.16 14.62 -11.27
N LEU A 3 -6.35 14.43 -9.96
CA LEU A 3 -5.93 13.20 -9.26
C LEU A 3 -6.54 11.94 -9.91
N LYS A 4 -7.72 12.09 -10.55
CA LYS A 4 -8.42 11.04 -11.28
C LYS A 4 -7.67 10.50 -12.51
N ASP A 5 -6.72 11.26 -13.05
CA ASP A 5 -5.92 10.87 -14.21
C ASP A 5 -4.57 10.25 -13.80
N ALA A 6 -4.27 10.18 -12.50
CA ALA A 6 -3.00 9.65 -12.00
C ALA A 6 -2.94 8.12 -12.12
N PRO A 7 -1.74 7.50 -12.17
CA PRO A 7 -1.60 6.05 -12.07
C PRO A 7 -2.30 5.49 -10.83
N ALA A 8 -2.86 4.28 -10.93
CA ALA A 8 -3.65 3.68 -9.85
C ALA A 8 -2.91 3.62 -8.50
N HIS A 9 -1.60 3.36 -8.51
CA HIS A 9 -0.79 3.33 -7.29
C HIS A 9 -0.65 4.72 -6.63
N ILE A 10 -0.67 5.80 -7.41
CA ILE A 10 -0.63 7.17 -6.88
C ILE A 10 -1.98 7.53 -6.26
N GLN A 11 -3.09 7.18 -6.92
CA GLN A 11 -4.43 7.39 -6.36
C GLN A 11 -4.60 6.65 -5.04
N LEU A 12 -4.23 5.37 -5.02
CA LEU A 12 -4.28 4.54 -3.81
C LEU A 12 -3.41 5.10 -2.68
N ALA A 13 -2.21 5.63 -2.99
CA ALA A 13 -1.36 6.24 -1.98
C ALA A 13 -2.02 7.48 -1.35
N VAL A 14 -2.71 8.30 -2.15
CA VAL A 14 -3.44 9.47 -1.64
C VAL A 14 -4.63 9.05 -0.77
N ASP A 15 -5.42 8.08 -1.21
CA ASP A 15 -6.55 7.56 -0.43
C ASP A 15 -6.10 6.96 0.91
N LEU A 16 -4.96 6.25 0.92
CA LEU A 16 -4.37 5.70 2.14
C LEU A 16 -3.87 6.80 3.09
N ILE A 17 -3.27 7.86 2.58
CA ILE A 17 -2.83 9.00 3.41
C ILE A 17 -4.05 9.67 4.05
N GLU A 18 -5.10 9.96 3.28
CA GLU A 18 -6.34 10.54 3.79
C GLU A 18 -6.94 9.67 4.90
N LEU A 19 -7.02 8.35 4.69
CA LEU A 19 -7.54 7.43 5.70
C LEU A 19 -6.72 7.47 7.00
N LEU A 20 -5.39 7.51 6.91
CA LEU A 20 -4.51 7.55 8.08
C LEU A 20 -4.65 8.87 8.84
N GLU A 21 -4.76 9.99 8.12
CA GLU A 21 -4.97 11.32 8.71
C GLU A 21 -6.33 11.42 9.40
N LEU A 22 -7.40 10.92 8.77
CA LEU A 22 -8.75 10.87 9.36
C LEU A 22 -8.79 10.07 10.67
N ASN A 23 -7.95 9.04 10.78
CA ASN A 23 -7.81 8.23 11.99
C ASN A 23 -6.75 8.77 12.97
N GLN A 24 -6.17 9.96 12.71
CA GLN A 24 -5.16 10.62 13.54
C GLN A 24 -3.94 9.72 13.81
N VAL A 25 -3.58 8.88 12.83
CA VAL A 25 -2.41 8.01 12.92
C VAL A 25 -1.15 8.85 12.77
N THR A 26 -0.20 8.72 13.70
CA THR A 26 1.07 9.46 13.59
C THR A 26 1.90 8.93 12.42
N PRO A 27 2.72 9.79 11.77
CA PRO A 27 3.57 9.35 10.67
C PRO A 27 4.47 8.15 11.02
N GLU A 28 5.02 8.11 12.24
CA GLU A 28 5.88 7.02 12.69
C GLU A 28 5.13 5.69 12.75
N LEU A 29 3.90 5.71 13.28
CA LEU A 29 3.04 4.53 13.36
C LEU A 29 2.57 4.09 11.97
N ALA A 30 2.20 5.05 11.11
CA ALA A 30 1.82 4.79 9.73
C ALA A 30 2.95 4.10 8.96
N LEU A 31 4.18 4.61 9.06
CA LEU A 31 5.35 4.03 8.39
C LEU A 31 5.64 2.61 8.89
N ALA A 32 5.56 2.37 10.20
CA ALA A 32 5.75 1.04 10.77
C ALA A 32 4.70 0.03 10.25
N ALA A 33 3.42 0.44 10.21
CA ALA A 33 2.34 -0.38 9.67
C ALA A 33 2.49 -0.64 8.17
N LEU A 34 2.79 0.40 7.38
CA LEU A 34 2.99 0.29 5.93
C LEU A 34 4.16 -0.65 5.60
N ALA A 35 5.26 -0.63 6.37
CA ALA A 35 6.37 -1.57 6.19
C ALA A 35 5.92 -3.04 6.38
N MET A 36 5.00 -3.31 7.31
CA MET A 36 4.44 -4.66 7.49
C MET A 36 3.54 -5.05 6.32
N VAL A 37 2.70 -4.12 5.85
CA VAL A 37 1.82 -4.31 4.68
C VAL A 37 2.65 -4.59 3.43
N THR A 38 3.70 -3.82 3.16
CA THR A 38 4.62 -4.06 2.03
C THR A 38 5.19 -5.47 2.06
N ARG A 39 5.74 -5.90 3.20
CA ARG A 39 6.30 -7.26 3.36
C ARG A 39 5.25 -8.35 3.14
N ASP A 40 3.99 -8.10 3.50
CA ASP A 40 2.90 -9.05 3.27
C ASP A 40 2.57 -9.22 1.79
N PHE A 41 2.47 -8.13 1.05
CA PHE A 41 2.27 -8.19 -0.40
C PHE A 41 3.47 -8.77 -1.14
N GLU A 42 4.69 -8.48 -0.71
CA GLU A 42 5.90 -9.11 -1.27
C GLU A 42 5.87 -10.63 -1.10
N ARG A 43 5.47 -11.14 0.08
CA ARG A 43 5.29 -12.59 0.30
C ARG A 43 4.23 -13.18 -0.62
N LYS A 44 3.06 -12.53 -0.71
CA LYS A 44 1.97 -12.99 -1.59
C LYS A 44 2.37 -13.04 -3.06
N LEU A 45 3.16 -12.07 -3.52
CA LEU A 45 3.71 -12.09 -4.88
C LEU A 45 4.68 -13.25 -5.10
N ALA A 46 5.55 -13.53 -4.11
CA ALA A 46 6.47 -14.67 -4.17
C ALA A 46 5.73 -16.02 -4.16
N GLU A 47 4.66 -16.14 -3.36
CA GLU A 47 3.79 -17.31 -3.32
C GLU A 47 3.08 -17.53 -4.68
N GLN A 48 2.52 -16.48 -5.28
CA GLN A 48 1.91 -16.55 -6.61
C GLN A 48 2.89 -17.00 -7.69
N GLN A 49 4.16 -16.56 -7.61
CA GLN A 49 5.22 -16.99 -8.54
C GLN A 49 5.67 -18.44 -8.30
N ALA A 50 5.55 -18.95 -7.08
CA ALA A 50 5.84 -20.34 -6.76
C ALA A 50 4.72 -21.28 -7.26
N ASP A 51 3.46 -20.85 -7.14
CA ASP A 51 2.29 -21.62 -7.57
C ASP A 51 2.12 -21.66 -9.10
N ASP A 52 2.56 -20.64 -9.85
CA ASP A 52 2.50 -20.60 -11.32
C ASP A 52 3.62 -21.43 -12.00
N ASN A 53 4.64 -21.86 -11.23
CA ASN A 53 5.78 -22.65 -11.71
C ASN A 53 5.70 -24.15 -11.34
N GLY A 54 4.57 -24.62 -10.79
CA GLY A 54 4.32 -26.02 -10.41
C GLY A 54 3.31 -26.73 -11.30
#